data_AF-A0A7S1GLN0-F1
#
_entry.id   AF-A0A7S1GLN0-F1
#
_cell.length_a   1.000
_cell.length_b   1.000
_cell.length_c   1.000
_cell.angle_alpha   90.00
_cell.angle_beta   90.00
_cell.angle_gamma   90.00
#
_symmetry.space_group_name_H-M   'P 1'
#
loop_
_entity.id
_entity.type
_entity.pdbx_description
1 polymer ?
#
loop_
_entity_poly.entity_id
_entity_poly.type
_entity_poly.pdbx_seq_one_letter_code
_entity_poly.pdbx_strand_id
1 'polypeptide(L)'
;ANPSGGSDTLRSYPVDRNAEYISGNIVGAANGLSTLLRVCLDQKCNFLHESNDVFTTDSNGTVARTYSSEMTVQRIATGEEWVQDILGTYNSTNLPADQRIDPRDPCSVPGVCPTEEEWCTVDPNCSVSPYQEPSAHVRGGVVAGFVVAGIVLLVLVLYAIHRALVAQQAKRFRTLFAKRIADTIDVRGSLRPMSP
;
A
#
# COMPACT_ATOMS: atom_id res chain seq x y z
N ALA A 1 -35.52 -5.38 21.44
CA ALA A 1 -34.60 -4.70 20.53
C ALA A 1 -33.86 -5.76 19.74
N ASN A 2 -34.34 -6.07 18.53
CA ASN A 2 -33.65 -6.96 17.61
C ASN A 2 -32.66 -6.12 16.78
N PRO A 3 -31.38 -6.50 16.66
CA PRO A 3 -30.52 -5.91 15.66
C PRO A 3 -30.96 -6.49 14.31
N SER A 4 -31.64 -5.69 13.49
CA SER A 4 -31.86 -5.97 12.08
C SER A 4 -30.53 -5.87 11.35
N GLY A 5 -29.73 -6.94 11.43
CA GLY A 5 -28.57 -7.16 10.59
C GLY A 5 -29.03 -7.45 9.16
N GLY A 6 -29.35 -6.40 8.41
CA GLY A 6 -29.43 -6.48 6.95
C GLY A 6 -28.02 -6.71 6.42
N SER A 7 -27.76 -7.88 5.85
CA SER A 7 -26.53 -8.15 5.12
C SER A 7 -26.62 -7.42 3.78
N ASP A 8 -25.99 -6.25 3.69
CA ASP A 8 -25.78 -5.54 2.42
C ASP A 8 -24.90 -6.42 1.52
N THR A 9 -25.54 -7.18 0.64
CA THR A 9 -24.84 -8.01 -0.34
C THR A 9 -24.56 -7.16 -1.58
N LEU A 10 -23.56 -6.30 -1.46
CA LEU A 10 -22.94 -5.65 -2.60
C LEU A 10 -22.19 -6.71 -3.42
N ARG A 11 -22.47 -6.77 -4.71
CA ARG A 11 -21.77 -7.61 -5.66
C ARG A 11 -21.14 -6.72 -6.72
N SER A 12 -19.82 -6.78 -6.81
CA SER A 12 -19.06 -6.15 -7.88
C SER A 12 -18.68 -7.19 -8.92
N TYR A 13 -18.81 -6.81 -10.18
CA TYR A 13 -18.45 -7.60 -11.34
C TYR A 13 -17.65 -6.74 -12.31
N PRO A 14 -16.41 -7.13 -12.65
CA PRO A 14 -15.71 -6.49 -13.76
C PRO A 14 -16.48 -6.83 -15.05
N VAL A 15 -16.90 -5.82 -15.78
CA VAL A 15 -17.54 -5.99 -17.10
C VAL A 15 -16.46 -6.12 -18.17
N ASP A 16 -15.44 -5.27 -18.09
CA ASP A 16 -14.22 -5.34 -18.90
C ASP A 16 -13.01 -4.75 -18.14
N ARG A 17 -11.90 -4.46 -18.85
CA ARG A 17 -10.68 -3.90 -18.22
C ARG A 17 -10.86 -2.49 -17.66
N ASN A 18 -11.89 -1.78 -18.10
CA ASN A 18 -12.14 -0.38 -17.85
C ASN A 18 -13.50 -0.16 -17.18
N ALA A 19 -14.37 -1.17 -17.09
CA ALA A 19 -15.72 -1.07 -16.57
C ALA A 19 -15.97 -2.01 -15.40
N GLU A 20 -16.56 -1.47 -14.33
CA GLU A 20 -16.99 -2.18 -13.15
C GLU A 20 -18.50 -1.95 -12.95
N TYR A 21 -19.24 -3.04 -12.81
CA TYR A 21 -20.65 -3.01 -12.47
C TYR A 21 -20.85 -3.49 -11.05
N ILE A 22 -21.50 -2.67 -10.25
CA ILE A 22 -21.80 -2.94 -8.86
C ILE A 22 -23.31 -2.96 -8.70
N SER A 23 -23.85 -4.02 -8.12
CA SER A 23 -25.26 -4.06 -7.72
C SER A 23 -25.41 -4.49 -6.28
N GLY A 24 -26.43 -3.98 -5.61
CA GLY A 24 -26.69 -4.29 -4.22
C GLY A 24 -28.14 -4.03 -3.87
N ASN A 25 -28.64 -4.79 -2.90
CA ASN A 25 -29.93 -4.47 -2.29
C ASN A 25 -29.69 -3.43 -1.20
N ILE A 26 -30.47 -2.36 -1.22
CA ILE A 26 -30.52 -1.39 -0.12
C ILE A 26 -31.63 -1.86 0.82
N VAL A 27 -31.26 -2.31 2.01
CA VAL A 27 -32.23 -2.77 3.00
C VAL A 27 -32.80 -1.57 3.76
N GLY A 28 -33.94 -1.05 3.29
CA GLY A 28 -34.76 -0.04 3.95
C GLY A 28 -36.21 -0.52 4.17
N ALA A 29 -37.13 0.38 4.57
CA ALA A 29 -38.55 0.06 4.75
C ALA A 29 -39.26 -0.40 3.46
N ALA A 30 -38.65 -0.15 2.30
CA ALA A 30 -39.04 -0.69 1.00
C ALA A 30 -37.86 -1.49 0.43
N ASN A 31 -38.15 -2.65 -0.19
CA ASN A 31 -37.15 -3.44 -0.90
C ASN A 31 -36.62 -2.60 -2.09
N GLY A 32 -35.39 -2.09 -1.97
CA GLY A 32 -34.72 -1.31 -3.00
C GLY A 32 -33.55 -2.08 -3.61
N LEU A 33 -33.41 -2.04 -4.92
CA LEU A 33 -32.23 -2.48 -5.66
C LEU A 33 -31.49 -1.24 -6.16
N SER A 34 -30.21 -1.13 -5.86
CA SER A 34 -29.33 -0.11 -6.44
C SER A 34 -28.34 -0.77 -7.39
N THR A 35 -28.14 -0.10 -8.52
CA THR A 35 -27.19 -0.51 -9.56
C THR A 35 -26.30 0.67 -9.88
N LEU A 36 -25.00 0.45 -9.80
CA LEU A 36 -23.96 1.43 -10.05
C LEU A 36 -23.07 0.90 -11.17
N LEU A 37 -23.00 1.63 -12.28
CA LEU A 37 -22.10 1.34 -13.38
C LEU A 37 -20.98 2.37 -13.39
N ARG A 38 -19.72 1.92 -13.27
CA ARG A 38 -18.51 2.74 -13.42
C ARG A 38 -17.75 2.32 -14.65
N VAL A 39 -17.40 3.27 -15.50
CA VAL A 39 -16.69 3.03 -16.76
C VAL A 39 -15.58 4.06 -16.94
N CYS A 40 -14.35 3.60 -17.06
CA CYS A 40 -13.25 4.40 -17.57
C CYS A 40 -13.41 4.60 -19.08
N LEU A 41 -13.59 5.85 -19.50
CA LEU A 41 -13.72 6.23 -20.89
C LEU A 41 -12.36 6.23 -21.63
N ASP A 42 -11.25 6.19 -20.90
CA ASP A 42 -9.91 6.05 -21.46
C ASP A 42 -9.12 4.89 -20.81
N GLN A 43 -8.04 4.44 -21.46
CA GLN A 43 -7.21 3.32 -21.00
C GLN A 43 -6.44 3.60 -19.69
N LYS A 44 -6.36 4.87 -19.29
CA LYS A 44 -5.62 5.31 -18.10
C LYS A 44 -6.56 5.70 -16.96
N CYS A 45 -7.87 5.54 -17.13
CA CYS A 45 -8.91 6.00 -16.20
C CYS A 45 -8.75 7.47 -15.78
N ASN A 46 -8.32 8.35 -16.69
CA ASN A 46 -8.39 9.79 -16.46
C ASN A 46 -9.79 10.33 -16.71
N PHE A 47 -10.66 9.60 -17.39
CA PHE A 47 -12.07 9.94 -17.53
C PHE A 47 -12.89 8.77 -17.02
N LEU A 48 -13.67 9.00 -15.98
CA LEU A 48 -14.56 8.03 -15.38
C LEU A 48 -16.00 8.51 -15.55
N HIS A 49 -16.85 7.68 -16.10
CA HIS A 49 -18.30 7.88 -16.11
C HIS A 49 -18.92 6.95 -15.08
N GLU A 50 -19.83 7.47 -14.27
CA GLU A 50 -20.54 6.71 -13.25
C GLU A 50 -22.04 7.00 -13.34
N SER A 51 -22.84 5.94 -13.42
CA SER A 51 -24.31 5.99 -13.44
C SER A 51 -24.86 5.18 -12.28
N ASN A 52 -25.74 5.78 -11.48
CA ASN A 52 -26.39 5.16 -10.33
C ASN A 52 -27.90 5.19 -10.51
N ASP A 53 -28.50 4.01 -10.56
CA ASP A 53 -29.95 3.83 -10.59
C ASP A 53 -30.44 3.13 -9.33
N VAL A 54 -31.57 3.58 -8.79
CA VAL A 54 -32.27 2.94 -7.69
C VAL A 54 -33.66 2.54 -8.16
N PHE A 55 -33.98 1.27 -7.94
CA PHE A 55 -35.26 0.66 -8.24
C PHE A 55 -35.94 0.22 -6.95
N THR A 56 -37.25 0.39 -6.89
CA THR A 56 -38.08 -0.12 -5.79
C THR A 56 -39.13 -1.05 -6.34
N THR A 57 -39.42 -2.12 -5.60
CA THR A 57 -40.50 -3.05 -5.95
C THR A 57 -41.70 -2.80 -5.05
N ASP A 58 -42.87 -2.59 -5.65
CA ASP A 58 -44.13 -2.44 -4.90
C ASP A 58 -44.66 -3.79 -4.38
N SER A 59 -45.76 -3.77 -3.64
CA SER A 59 -46.42 -4.98 -3.12
C SER A 59 -46.96 -5.92 -4.21
N ASN A 60 -47.14 -5.40 -5.43
CA ASN A 60 -47.67 -6.14 -6.57
C ASN A 60 -46.54 -6.74 -7.44
N GLY A 61 -45.28 -6.51 -7.08
CA GLY A 61 -44.11 -6.95 -7.84
C GLY A 61 -43.74 -6.01 -8.99
N THR A 62 -44.37 -4.84 -9.12
CA THR A 62 -43.99 -3.82 -10.10
C THR A 62 -42.67 -3.19 -9.68
N VAL A 63 -41.70 -3.18 -10.58
CA VAL A 63 -40.41 -2.51 -10.37
C VAL A 63 -40.47 -1.11 -10.98
N ALA A 64 -40.20 -0.08 -10.19
CA ALA A 64 -40.11 1.30 -10.63
C ALA A 64 -38.74 1.88 -10.31
N ARG A 65 -38.15 2.62 -11.26
CA ARG A 65 -36.93 3.42 -11.02
C ARG A 65 -37.32 4.71 -10.29
N THR A 66 -36.78 4.92 -9.10
CA THR A 66 -37.12 6.07 -8.24
C THR A 66 -36.06 7.15 -8.25
N TYR A 67 -34.81 6.79 -8.50
CA TYR A 67 -33.69 7.72 -8.57
C TYR A 67 -32.71 7.28 -9.65
N SER A 68 -32.16 8.26 -10.36
CA SER A 68 -31.13 8.07 -11.37
C SER A 68 -30.18 9.27 -11.31
N SER A 69 -28.89 9.02 -11.24
CA SER A 69 -27.86 10.05 -11.35
C SER A 69 -26.72 9.61 -12.23
N GLU A 70 -26.16 10.57 -12.95
CA GLU A 70 -25.01 10.39 -13.81
C GLU A 70 -23.94 11.40 -13.40
N MET A 71 -22.70 10.94 -13.28
CA MET A 71 -21.54 11.78 -13.04
C MET A 71 -20.43 11.41 -14.01
N THR A 72 -19.67 12.43 -14.42
CA THR A 72 -18.43 12.22 -15.18
C THR A 72 -17.32 12.90 -14.39
N VAL A 73 -16.27 12.14 -14.07
CA VAL A 73 -15.12 12.57 -13.30
C VAL A 73 -13.91 12.56 -14.22
N GLN A 74 -13.25 13.72 -14.33
CA GLN A 74 -11.99 13.85 -15.05
C GLN A 74 -10.84 13.99 -14.04
N ARG A 75 -9.78 13.22 -14.25
CA ARG A 75 -8.54 13.35 -13.50
C ARG A 75 -7.85 14.62 -13.98
N ILE A 76 -7.66 15.53 -13.04
CA ILE A 76 -7.00 16.80 -13.31
C ILE A 76 -5.57 16.72 -12.77
N ALA A 77 -4.59 17.04 -13.62
CA ALA A 77 -3.18 16.83 -13.30
C ALA A 77 -2.58 18.02 -12.54
N THR A 78 -3.15 19.22 -12.71
CA THR A 78 -2.65 20.45 -12.07
C THR A 78 -3.78 21.35 -11.58
N GLY A 79 -3.51 22.17 -10.55
CA GLY A 79 -4.50 23.13 -10.04
C GLY A 79 -4.95 24.16 -11.08
N GLU A 80 -4.09 24.54 -12.02
CA GLU A 80 -4.43 25.50 -13.07
C GLU A 80 -5.37 24.88 -14.11
N GLU A 81 -5.15 23.62 -14.50
CA GLU A 81 -6.10 22.88 -15.34
C GLU A 81 -7.47 22.76 -14.67
N TRP A 82 -7.50 22.56 -13.35
CA TRP A 82 -8.76 22.46 -12.58
C TRP A 82 -9.54 23.78 -12.61
N VAL A 83 -8.85 24.91 -12.43
CA VAL A 83 -9.46 26.25 -12.54
C VAL A 83 -10.02 26.47 -13.94
N GLN A 84 -9.26 26.15 -14.99
CA GLN A 84 -9.71 26.35 -16.37
C GLN A 84 -10.94 25.49 -16.71
N ASP A 85 -11.00 24.26 -16.19
CA ASP A 85 -12.13 23.35 -16.44
C ASP A 85 -13.42 23.82 -15.74
N ILE A 86 -13.31 24.35 -14.51
CA ILE A 86 -14.43 24.98 -13.81
C ILE A 86 -14.92 26.22 -14.57
N LEU A 87 -14.00 27.09 -15.00
CA LEU A 87 -14.35 28.28 -15.79
C LEU A 87 -14.99 27.90 -17.14
N GLY A 88 -14.49 26.84 -17.77
CA GLY A 88 -15.07 26.25 -18.98
C GLY A 88 -16.49 25.76 -18.74
N THR A 89 -16.73 25.09 -17.62
CA THR A 89 -18.05 24.61 -17.22
C THR A 89 -19.02 25.76 -16.95
N TYR A 90 -18.60 26.82 -16.26
CA TYR A 90 -19.43 28.01 -16.05
C TYR A 90 -19.85 28.66 -17.37
N ASN A 91 -18.97 28.65 -18.36
CA ASN A 91 -19.28 29.17 -19.68
C ASN A 91 -20.20 28.24 -20.48
N SER A 92 -20.01 26.92 -20.43
CA SER A 92 -20.85 25.96 -21.17
C SER A 92 -22.27 25.86 -20.61
N THR A 93 -22.43 26.08 -19.31
CA THR A 93 -23.72 26.03 -18.60
C THR A 93 -24.43 27.38 -18.50
N ASN A 94 -23.84 28.46 -19.03
CA ASN A 94 -24.35 29.83 -18.95
C ASN A 94 -24.68 30.28 -17.51
N LEU A 95 -23.82 29.91 -16.55
CA LEU A 95 -24.03 30.25 -15.15
C LEU A 95 -23.91 31.78 -14.94
N PRO A 96 -24.89 32.45 -14.30
CA PRO A 96 -24.83 33.89 -13.99
C PRO A 96 -23.60 34.26 -13.16
N ALA A 97 -23.01 35.44 -13.41
CA ALA A 97 -21.75 35.83 -12.76
C ALA A 97 -21.84 35.94 -11.23
N ASP A 98 -23.02 36.29 -10.71
CA ASP A 98 -23.35 36.34 -9.28
C ASP A 98 -23.46 34.96 -8.60
N GLN A 99 -23.55 33.90 -9.39
CA GLN A 99 -23.60 32.50 -8.92
C GLN A 99 -22.26 31.76 -9.12
N ARG A 100 -21.26 32.41 -9.72
CA ARG A 100 -19.92 31.84 -9.88
C ARG A 100 -19.13 32.05 -8.60
N ILE A 101 -18.50 30.98 -8.12
CA ILE A 101 -17.53 31.05 -7.02
C ILE A 101 -16.15 31.04 -7.65
N ASP A 102 -15.23 31.89 -7.18
CA ASP A 102 -13.85 31.85 -7.68
C ASP A 102 -13.21 30.53 -7.20
N PRO A 103 -12.84 29.61 -8.11
CA PRO A 103 -12.21 28.35 -7.72
C PRO A 103 -10.85 28.58 -7.04
N ARG A 104 -10.18 29.71 -7.28
CA ARG A 104 -8.89 30.03 -6.64
C ARG A 104 -9.02 30.55 -5.22
N ASP A 105 -10.19 31.09 -4.87
CA ASP A 105 -10.49 31.59 -3.53
C ASP A 105 -11.92 31.21 -3.14
N PRO A 106 -12.16 29.93 -2.80
CA PRO A 106 -13.48 29.47 -2.37
C PRO A 106 -13.95 30.14 -1.07
N CYS A 107 -13.05 30.83 -0.37
CA CYS A 107 -13.33 31.54 0.86
C CYS A 107 -13.85 32.97 0.64
N SER A 108 -14.01 33.41 -0.61
CA SER A 108 -14.61 34.71 -0.94
C SER A 108 -16.09 34.80 -0.56
N VAL A 109 -16.75 33.67 -0.31
CA VAL A 109 -18.15 33.62 0.12
C VAL A 109 -18.23 33.56 1.66
N PRO A 110 -18.84 34.56 2.32
CA PRO A 110 -18.91 34.60 3.77
C PRO A 110 -19.68 33.38 4.31
N GLY A 111 -19.04 32.64 5.23
CA GLY A 111 -19.61 31.46 5.88
C GLY A 111 -19.36 30.12 5.17
N VAL A 112 -18.63 30.10 4.05
CA VAL A 112 -18.25 28.85 3.36
C VAL A 112 -16.96 28.26 3.92
N CYS A 113 -15.98 29.11 4.23
CA CYS A 113 -14.74 28.67 4.88
C CYS A 113 -14.85 28.84 6.40
N PRO A 114 -14.42 27.82 7.18
CA PRO A 114 -14.32 27.96 8.61
C PRO A 114 -13.36 29.09 8.97
N THR A 115 -13.61 29.76 10.09
CA THR A 115 -12.65 30.73 10.63
C THR A 115 -11.38 30.00 11.10
N GLU A 116 -10.28 30.73 11.27
CA GLU A 116 -9.04 30.16 11.83
C GLU A 116 -9.29 29.50 13.20
N GLU A 117 -10.17 30.10 14.00
CA GLU A 117 -10.56 29.56 15.31
C GLU A 117 -11.33 28.24 15.18
N GLU A 118 -12.20 28.09 14.18
CA GLU A 118 -12.89 26.84 13.88
C GLU A 118 -11.93 25.78 13.35
N TRP A 119 -11.01 26.15 12.47
CA TRP A 119 -9.94 25.26 11.99
C TRP A 119 -9.07 24.74 13.13
N CYS A 120 -8.73 25.60 14.08
CA CYS A 120 -7.91 25.23 15.22
C CYS A 120 -8.59 24.26 16.21
N THR A 121 -9.89 23.98 16.07
CA THR A 121 -10.53 22.90 16.85
C THR A 121 -10.15 21.50 16.37
N VAL A 122 -9.79 21.36 15.09
CA VAL A 122 -9.49 20.09 14.43
C VAL A 122 -8.03 19.99 13.97
N ASP A 123 -7.37 21.11 13.67
CA ASP A 123 -5.99 21.13 13.24
C ASP A 123 -5.04 20.83 14.42
N PRO A 124 -4.32 19.70 14.40
CA PRO A 124 -3.37 19.36 15.45
C PRO A 124 -2.22 20.36 15.58
N ASN A 125 -1.93 21.17 14.55
CA ASN A 125 -0.89 22.19 14.58
C ASN A 125 -1.25 23.42 15.41
N CYS A 126 -2.55 23.69 15.61
CA CYS A 126 -2.99 24.78 16.48
C CYS A 126 -2.87 24.43 17.97
N SER A 127 -2.73 23.14 18.30
CA SER A 127 -2.55 22.67 19.67
C SER A 127 -1.10 22.28 19.92
N VAL A 128 -0.57 22.60 21.10
CA VAL A 128 0.72 22.05 21.51
C VAL A 128 0.52 20.54 21.69
N SER A 129 1.21 19.74 20.87
CA SER A 129 1.14 18.27 20.96
C SER A 129 1.34 17.82 22.41
N PRO A 130 0.44 16.98 22.97
CA PRO A 130 0.63 16.39 24.30
C PRO A 130 1.83 15.45 24.33
N TYR A 131 2.28 14.98 23.16
CA TYR A 131 3.54 14.27 22.98
C TYR A 131 4.60 15.28 22.52
N GLN A 132 5.17 16.00 23.48
CA GLN A 132 6.46 16.65 23.24
C GLN A 132 7.47 15.52 23.10
N GLU A 133 7.99 15.31 21.88
CA GLU A 133 9.13 14.43 21.70
C GLU A 133 10.21 14.92 22.67
N PRO A 134 10.61 14.12 23.67
CA PRO A 134 11.75 14.52 24.48
C PRO A 134 12.89 14.73 23.51
N SER A 135 13.69 15.78 23.71
CA SER A 135 14.96 15.97 23.01
C SER A 135 15.92 14.85 23.44
N ALA A 136 15.59 13.62 23.06
CA ALA A 136 16.37 12.42 23.25
C ALA A 136 17.48 12.52 22.21
N HIS A 137 18.44 13.40 22.46
CA HIS A 137 19.77 13.28 21.91
C HIS A 137 20.35 11.98 22.48
N VAL A 138 19.98 10.87 21.87
CA VAL A 138 20.69 9.61 22.04
C VAL A 138 22.13 9.95 21.65
N ARG A 139 23.06 9.90 22.62
CA ARG A 139 24.46 10.22 22.37
C ARG A 139 24.98 9.22 21.33
N GLY A 140 24.98 9.63 20.05
CA GLY A 140 25.31 8.75 18.92
C GLY A 140 26.67 8.07 19.08
N GLY A 141 27.59 8.70 19.81
CA GLY A 141 28.89 8.12 20.16
C GLY A 141 28.82 6.80 20.95
N VAL A 142 27.84 6.64 21.85
CA VAL A 142 27.71 5.40 22.65
C VAL A 142 27.23 4.26 21.76
N VAL A 143 26.23 4.50 20.90
CA VAL A 143 25.71 3.51 19.96
C VAL A 143 26.79 3.10 18.95
N ALA A 144 27.50 4.08 18.38
CA ALA A 144 28.61 3.81 17.47
C ALA A 144 29.72 2.97 18.14
N GLY A 145 30.04 3.25 19.42
CA GLY A 145 31.02 2.49 20.19
C GLY A 145 30.65 1.01 20.34
N PHE A 146 29.40 0.71 20.69
CA PHE A 146 28.94 -0.68 20.82
C PHE A 146 28.95 -1.44 19.49
N VAL A 147 28.59 -0.77 18.39
CA VAL A 147 28.60 -1.40 17.06
C VAL A 147 30.04 -1.75 16.64
N VAL A 148 30.98 -0.82 16.79
CA VAL A 148 32.39 -1.07 16.45
C VAL A 148 32.98 -2.17 17.34
N ALA A 149 32.73 -2.12 18.64
CA ALA A 149 33.20 -3.16 19.57
C ALA A 149 32.65 -4.54 19.21
N GLY A 150 31.36 -4.64 18.84
CA GLY A 150 30.73 -5.87 18.40
C GLY A 150 31.37 -6.47 17.15
N ILE A 151 31.69 -5.64 16.16
CA ILE A 151 32.36 -6.08 14.92
C ILE A 151 33.75 -6.62 15.22
N VAL A 152 34.54 -5.90 16.02
CA VAL A 152 35.90 -6.33 16.41
C VAL A 152 35.87 -7.68 17.13
N LEU A 153 34.92 -7.86 18.06
CA LEU A 153 34.77 -9.10 18.80
C LEU A 153 34.39 -10.26 17.87
N LEU A 154 33.49 -10.03 16.92
CA LEU A 154 33.09 -11.02 15.92
C LEU A 154 34.26 -11.45 15.03
N VAL A 155 35.09 -10.50 14.57
CA VAL A 155 36.29 -10.80 13.76
C VAL A 155 37.29 -11.65 14.55
N LEU A 156 37.51 -11.35 15.83
CA LEU A 156 38.42 -12.13 16.69
C LEU A 156 37.94 -13.58 16.86
N VAL A 157 36.64 -13.78 17.07
CA VAL A 157 36.06 -15.12 17.19
C VAL A 157 36.21 -15.91 15.90
N LEU A 158 35.87 -15.31 14.76
CA LEU A 158 36.03 -15.95 13.45
C LEU A 158 37.49 -16.30 13.16
N TYR A 159 38.43 -15.42 13.51
CA TYR A 159 39.86 -15.68 13.36
C TYR A 159 40.32 -16.87 14.20
N ALA A 160 39.89 -16.95 15.47
CA ALA A 160 40.22 -18.06 16.36
C ALA A 160 39.67 -19.39 15.81
N ILE A 161 38.42 -19.41 15.33
CA ILE A 161 37.78 -20.57 14.71
C ILE A 161 38.57 -21.00 13.46
N HIS A 162 38.88 -20.05 12.57
CA HIS A 162 39.61 -20.34 11.34
C HIS A 162 40.99 -20.96 11.65
N ARG A 163 41.73 -20.40 12.62
CA ARG A 163 43.02 -20.95 13.04
C ARG A 163 42.89 -22.37 13.60
N ALA A 164 41.86 -22.64 14.40
CA ALA A 164 41.60 -23.97 14.94
C ALA A 164 41.29 -24.98 13.83
N LEU A 165 40.47 -24.60 12.84
CA LEU A 165 40.13 -25.43 11.69
C LEU A 165 41.36 -25.74 10.83
N VAL A 166 42.19 -24.74 10.52
CA VAL A 166 43.44 -24.94 9.76
C VAL A 166 44.39 -25.88 10.50
N ALA A 167 44.53 -25.73 11.82
CA ALA A 167 45.35 -26.63 12.63
C ALA A 167 44.83 -28.07 12.62
N GLN A 168 43.51 -28.27 12.65
CA GLN A 168 42.91 -29.60 12.54
C GLN A 168 43.10 -30.20 11.14
N GLN A 169 42.98 -29.41 10.08
CA GLN A 169 43.22 -29.85 8.71
C GLN A 169 44.67 -30.29 8.52
N ALA A 170 45.64 -29.52 9.02
CA ALA A 170 47.06 -29.90 8.96
C ALA A 170 47.34 -31.25 9.64
N LYS A 171 46.65 -31.55 10.76
CA LYS A 171 46.75 -32.85 11.42
C LYS A 171 46.16 -33.98 10.58
N ARG A 172 45.00 -33.77 9.96
CA ARG A 172 44.36 -34.76 9.07
C ARG A 172 45.19 -35.06 7.81
N PHE A 173 45.82 -34.05 7.22
CA PHE A 173 46.70 -34.26 6.07
C PHE A 173 47.94 -35.10 6.44
N ARG A 174 48.52 -34.89 7.62
CA ARG A 174 49.66 -35.70 8.09
C ARG A 174 49.29 -37.16 8.31
N THR A 175 48.12 -37.44 8.88
CA THR A 175 47.67 -38.83 9.08
C THR A 175 47.32 -39.52 7.76
N LEU A 176 46.68 -38.81 6.82
CA LEU A 176 46.40 -39.33 5.48
C LEU A 176 47.68 -39.58 4.67
N PHE A 177 48.67 -38.70 4.78
CA PHE A 177 49.96 -38.88 4.12
C PHE A 177 50.74 -40.07 4.68
N ALA A 178 50.79 -40.21 6.02
CA ALA A 178 51.41 -41.36 6.67
C ALA A 178 50.73 -42.68 6.27
N LYS A 179 49.39 -42.69 6.20
CA LYS A 179 48.62 -43.86 5.72
C LYS A 179 48.96 -44.24 4.28
N ARG A 180 49.03 -43.26 3.36
CA ARG A 180 49.40 -43.52 1.96
C ARG A 180 50.82 -44.08 1.80
N ILE A 181 51.78 -43.60 2.59
CA ILE A 181 53.15 -44.13 2.58
C ILE A 181 53.16 -45.58 3.08
N ALA A 182 52.46 -45.88 4.17
CA ALA A 182 52.34 -47.24 4.69
C ALA A 182 51.72 -48.20 3.65
N ASP A 183 50.61 -47.80 3.04
CA ASP A 183 49.93 -48.59 1.99
C ASP A 183 50.82 -48.81 0.76
N THR A 184 51.71 -47.86 0.41
CA THR A 184 52.61 -47.97 -0.76
C THR A 184 53.82 -48.87 -0.48
N ILE A 185 54.29 -48.93 0.76
CA ILE A 185 55.42 -49.78 1.15
C ILE A 185 54.99 -51.26 1.22
N ASP A 186 53.77 -51.54 1.67
CA ASP A 186 53.23 -52.90 1.77
C ASP A 186 53.08 -53.57 0.38
N VAL A 187 52.69 -52.79 -0.64
CA VAL A 187 52.60 -53.28 -2.03
C VAL A 187 53.98 -53.62 -2.63
N ARG A 188 55.05 -52.94 -2.19
CA ARG A 188 56.43 -53.22 -2.65
C ARG A 188 57.07 -54.41 -1.92
N GLY A 189 56.58 -54.76 -0.74
CA GLY A 189 56.99 -55.95 0.02
C GLY A 189 56.36 -57.26 -0.47
N SER A 190 55.27 -57.19 -1.24
CA SER A 190 54.59 -58.33 -1.85
C SER A 190 55.12 -58.66 -3.26
N LEU A 191 56.43 -58.59 -3.48
CA LEU A 191 57.05 -59.23 -4.63
C LEU A 191 57.36 -60.68 -4.26
N ARG A 192 56.35 -61.56 -4.40
CA ARG A 192 56.59 -63.00 -4.49
C ARG A 192 57.57 -63.25 -5.65
N PRO A 193 58.69 -63.97 -5.46
CA PRO A 193 59.50 -64.40 -6.59
C PRO A 193 58.65 -65.36 -7.44
N MET A 194 58.41 -65.00 -8.70
CA MET A 194 57.95 -65.95 -9.70
C MET A 194 59.09 -66.95 -9.88
N SER A 195 58.87 -68.19 -9.45
CA SER A 195 59.76 -69.30 -9.76
C SER A 195 59.73 -69.55 -11.28
N PRO A 196 60.87 -69.89 -11.90
CA PRO A 196 60.94 -70.24 -13.32
C PRO A 196 60.14 -71.50 -13.66
#